data_AF-A0A2A8HDF9-F1
#
_entry.id   AF-A0A2A8HDF9-F1
#
_cell.length_a   1.000
_cell.length_b   1.000
_cell.length_c   1.000
_cell.angle_alpha   90.00
_cell.angle_beta   90.00
_cell.angle_gamma   90.00
#
_symmetry.space_group_name_H-M   'P 1'
#
loop_
_entity.id
_entity.type
_entity.pdbx_description
1 polymer ?
#
loop_
_entity_poly.entity_id
_entity_poly.type
_entity_poly.pdbx_seq_one_letter_code
_entity_poly.pdbx_strand_id
1 'polypeptide(L)'
;MNPKEKRIRILDLQDQYCQACEYQMKPLKECIQHCVVGQELKTLTKGLFAESKRQKTKEEWDEICRQAAKLYEQGIGTIVISKKLGCPASTLRDQLKRRRLWKGKTQVEIQEQSRKKWNDWCQKAVQLRKQGFSNSKISQHLGVSTLSLREQMRKRGLNFESL
;
A
#
# COMPACT_ATOMS: atom_id res chain seq x y z
N MET A 1 -29.17 14.66 -15.89
CA MET A 1 -28.64 15.52 -14.82
C MET A 1 -27.17 15.19 -14.59
N ASN A 2 -26.28 16.14 -14.85
CA ASN A 2 -24.84 15.98 -14.61
C ASN A 2 -24.51 16.04 -13.10
N PRO A 3 -23.29 15.68 -12.66
CA PRO A 3 -22.95 15.68 -11.23
C PRO A 3 -23.08 17.04 -10.53
N LYS A 4 -22.90 18.15 -11.26
CA LYS A 4 -23.02 19.51 -10.71
C LYS A 4 -24.48 19.86 -10.43
N GLU A 5 -25.35 19.63 -11.41
CA GLU A 5 -26.80 19.81 -11.29
C GLU A 5 -27.41 18.96 -10.18
N LYS A 6 -26.99 17.70 -10.06
CA LYS A 6 -27.43 16.82 -8.96
C LYS A 6 -27.08 17.38 -7.59
N ARG A 7 -25.88 17.97 -7.42
CA ARG A 7 -25.44 18.59 -6.16
C ARG A 7 -26.23 19.85 -5.84
N ILE A 8 -26.46 20.71 -6.83
CA ILE A 8 -27.29 21.92 -6.65
C ILE A 8 -28.70 21.51 -6.21
N ARG A 9 -29.32 20.56 -6.91
CA ARG A 9 -30.66 20.06 -6.56
C ARG A 9 -30.73 19.46 -5.16
N ILE A 10 -29.68 18.75 -4.71
CA ILE A 10 -29.60 18.22 -3.34
C ILE A 10 -29.62 19.36 -2.32
N LEU A 11 -28.83 20.41 -2.53
CA LEU A 11 -28.79 21.56 -1.63
C LEU A 11 -30.13 22.29 -1.59
N ASP A 12 -30.74 22.55 -2.75
CA ASP A 12 -32.06 23.20 -2.83
C ASP A 12 -33.13 22.42 -2.05
N LEU A 13 -33.14 21.08 -2.19
CA LEU A 13 -34.09 20.22 -1.48
C LEU A 13 -33.86 20.24 0.03
N GLN A 14 -32.60 20.28 0.47
CA GLN A 14 -32.26 20.35 1.90
C GLN A 14 -32.67 21.68 2.50
N ASP A 15 -32.39 22.79 1.82
CA ASP A 15 -32.71 24.14 2.29
C ASP A 15 -34.22 24.40 2.32
N GLN A 16 -34.96 23.94 1.30
CA GLN A 16 -36.40 24.16 1.21
C GLN A 16 -37.21 23.26 2.14
N TYR A 17 -36.83 21.99 2.29
CA TYR A 17 -37.70 20.99 2.91
C TYR A 17 -37.12 20.31 4.16
N CYS A 18 -35.79 20.31 4.36
CA CYS A 18 -35.18 19.57 5.46
C CYS A 18 -34.96 20.39 6.73
N GLN A 19 -34.95 21.72 6.68
CA GLN A 19 -34.71 22.60 7.85
C GLN A 19 -35.79 22.54 8.94
N ALA A 20 -37.03 22.18 8.56
CA ALA A 20 -38.17 22.02 9.49
C ALA A 20 -38.70 20.58 9.49
N CYS A 21 -37.95 19.63 8.94
CA CYS A 21 -38.39 18.25 8.78
C CYS A 21 -38.25 17.47 10.09
N GLU A 22 -39.30 16.75 10.49
CA GLU A 22 -39.29 15.89 11.68
C GLU A 22 -38.23 14.77 11.64
N TYR A 23 -37.72 14.45 10.44
CA TYR A 23 -36.69 13.45 10.21
C TYR A 23 -35.27 14.04 10.11
N GLN A 24 -35.09 15.36 10.21
CA GLN A 24 -33.78 16.03 10.05
C GLN A 24 -32.72 15.49 11.02
N MET A 25 -33.11 15.22 12.26
CA MET A 25 -32.23 14.71 13.31
C MET A 25 -32.26 13.18 13.43
N LYS A 26 -33.07 12.49 12.61
CA LYS A 26 -33.21 11.04 12.65
C LYS A 26 -32.20 10.36 11.72
N PRO A 27 -31.89 9.07 11.93
CA PRO A 27 -31.02 8.33 11.03
C PRO A 27 -31.52 8.40 9.58
N LEU A 28 -30.59 8.55 8.63
CA LEU A 28 -30.89 8.66 7.20
C LEU A 28 -31.79 7.52 6.69
N LYS A 29 -31.67 6.32 7.28
CA LYS A 29 -32.51 5.16 6.94
C LYS A 29 -33.99 5.40 7.22
N GLU A 30 -34.33 6.06 8.33
CA GLU A 30 -35.71 6.39 8.70
C GLU A 30 -36.26 7.51 7.83
N CYS A 31 -35.46 8.55 7.57
CA CYS A 31 -35.82 9.62 6.63
C CYS A 31 -36.16 9.07 5.25
N ILE A 32 -35.32 8.20 4.68
CA ILE A 32 -35.57 7.58 3.37
C ILE A 32 -36.85 6.72 3.36
N GLN A 33 -37.20 6.07 4.47
CA GLN A 33 -38.38 5.21 4.54
C GLN A 33 -39.69 6.01 4.60
N HIS A 34 -39.67 7.18 5.22
CA HIS A 34 -40.90 7.92 5.53
C HIS A 34 -41.00 9.32 4.89
N CYS A 35 -39.94 9.81 4.24
CA CYS A 35 -39.89 11.13 3.61
C CYS A 35 -39.65 11.03 2.10
N VAL A 36 -40.55 11.62 1.30
CA VAL A 36 -40.45 11.68 -0.16
C VAL A 36 -39.19 12.44 -0.60
N VAL A 37 -38.85 13.54 0.08
CA VAL A 37 -37.61 14.29 -0.15
C VAL A 37 -36.39 13.41 0.16
N GLY A 38 -36.45 12.62 1.24
CA GLY A 38 -35.41 11.63 1.56
C GLY A 38 -35.20 10.58 0.46
N GLN A 39 -36.26 10.13 -0.19
CA GLN A 39 -36.18 9.20 -1.34
C GLN A 39 -35.57 9.85 -2.58
N GLU A 40 -35.91 11.11 -2.86
CA GLU A 40 -35.32 11.89 -3.95
C GLU A 40 -33.82 12.13 -3.70
N LEU A 41 -33.45 12.55 -2.50
CA LEU A 41 -32.06 12.73 -2.07
C LEU A 41 -31.23 11.45 -2.24
N LYS A 42 -31.77 10.28 -1.85
CA LYS A 42 -31.11 8.98 -2.07
C LYS A 42 -30.84 8.72 -3.55
N THR A 43 -31.81 9.05 -4.41
CA THR A 43 -31.72 8.82 -5.86
C THR A 43 -30.71 9.77 -6.50
N LEU A 44 -30.72 11.04 -6.11
CA LEU A 44 -29.75 12.04 -6.59
C LEU A 44 -28.32 11.70 -6.15
N THR A 45 -28.17 11.14 -4.96
CA THR A 45 -26.87 10.74 -4.40
C THR A 45 -26.27 9.52 -5.12
N LYS A 46 -27.09 8.64 -5.70
CA LYS A 46 -26.60 7.50 -6.50
C LYS A 46 -25.76 8.00 -7.68
N GLY A 47 -24.52 7.52 -7.73
CA GLY A 47 -23.54 7.87 -8.76
C GLY A 47 -22.83 9.21 -8.58
N LEU A 48 -23.12 9.98 -7.51
CA LEU A 48 -22.29 11.14 -7.12
C LEU A 48 -21.04 10.74 -6.35
N PHE A 49 -21.11 9.59 -5.67
CA PHE A 49 -20.00 8.97 -4.98
C PHE A 49 -19.65 7.68 -5.69
N ALA A 50 -18.35 7.40 -5.85
CA ALA A 50 -17.92 6.09 -6.29
C ALA A 50 -18.48 5.07 -5.30
N GLU A 51 -19.16 4.03 -5.80
CA GLU A 51 -19.61 2.94 -4.96
C GLU A 51 -18.41 2.45 -4.15
N SER A 52 -18.54 2.46 -2.82
CA SER A 52 -17.50 1.90 -1.97
C SER A 52 -17.28 0.48 -2.46
N LYS A 53 -16.04 0.16 -2.87
CA LYS A 53 -15.71 -1.18 -3.39
C LYS A 53 -16.23 -2.19 -2.37
N ARG A 54 -17.20 -3.01 -2.78
CA ARG A 54 -17.82 -4.03 -1.93
C ARG A 54 -16.70 -4.78 -1.21
N GLN A 55 -16.80 -4.86 0.11
CA GLN A 55 -15.86 -5.66 0.88
C GLN A 55 -15.97 -7.10 0.41
N LYS A 56 -14.83 -7.66 0.01
CA LYS A 56 -14.77 -9.05 -0.45
C LYS A 56 -15.08 -9.99 0.70
N THR A 57 -15.88 -11.03 0.45
CA THR A 57 -16.20 -12.06 1.44
C THR A 57 -14.99 -12.93 1.75
N LYS A 58 -15.11 -13.80 2.76
CA LYS A 58 -14.04 -14.72 3.13
C LYS A 58 -13.70 -15.67 1.98
N GLU A 59 -14.72 -16.18 1.30
CA GLU A 59 -14.63 -17.13 0.18
C GLU A 59 -13.94 -16.49 -1.03
N GLU A 60 -14.30 -15.23 -1.35
CA GLU A 60 -13.63 -14.47 -2.41
C GLU A 60 -12.14 -14.27 -2.09
N TRP A 61 -11.81 -13.98 -0.83
CA TRP A 61 -10.41 -13.88 -0.41
C TRP A 61 -9.67 -15.20 -0.42
N ASP A 62 -10.34 -16.31 -0.08
CA ASP A 62 -9.76 -17.65 -0.12
C ASP A 62 -9.36 -18.01 -1.55
N GLU A 63 -10.22 -17.71 -2.54
CA GLU A 63 -9.92 -17.91 -3.96
C GLU A 63 -8.78 -17.02 -4.45
N ILE A 64 -8.81 -15.72 -4.13
CA ILE A 64 -7.73 -14.79 -4.48
C ILE A 64 -6.39 -15.26 -3.92
N CYS A 65 -6.35 -15.72 -2.66
CA CYS A 65 -5.12 -16.19 -2.04
C CYS A 65 -4.61 -17.49 -2.68
N ARG A 66 -5.52 -18.40 -3.08
CA ARG A 66 -5.17 -19.63 -3.80
C ARG A 66 -4.57 -19.33 -5.17
N GLN A 67 -5.15 -18.41 -5.93
CA GLN A 67 -4.60 -17.98 -7.22
C GLN A 67 -3.25 -17.29 -7.06
N ALA A 68 -3.13 -16.40 -6.05
CA ALA A 68 -1.86 -15.73 -5.76
C ALA A 68 -0.76 -16.74 -5.39
N ALA A 69 -1.06 -17.78 -4.62
CA ALA A 69 -0.09 -18.82 -4.25
C ALA A 69 0.47 -19.55 -5.49
N LYS A 70 -0.39 -19.93 -6.45
CA LYS A 70 0.03 -20.54 -7.72
C LYS A 70 0.92 -19.61 -8.56
N LEU A 71 0.57 -18.32 -8.62
CA LEU A 71 1.38 -17.33 -9.35
C LEU A 71 2.75 -17.12 -8.70
N TYR A 72 2.87 -17.23 -7.37
CA TYR A 72 4.18 -17.21 -6.70
C TYR A 72 5.02 -18.43 -7.03
N GLU A 73 4.42 -19.62 -7.15
CA GLU A 73 5.14 -20.84 -7.57
C GLU A 73 5.70 -20.71 -8.99
N GLN A 74 5.06 -19.90 -9.83
CA GLN A 74 5.53 -19.54 -11.17
C GLN A 74 6.58 -18.40 -11.16
N GLY A 75 7.00 -17.92 -9.98
CA GLY A 75 7.99 -16.86 -9.83
C GLY A 75 7.46 -15.45 -10.07
N ILE A 76 6.14 -15.25 -10.16
CA ILE A 76 5.56 -13.94 -10.45
C ILE A 76 5.59 -13.06 -9.19
N GLY A 77 6.07 -11.83 -9.33
CA GLY A 77 6.20 -10.88 -8.22
C GLY A 77 4.85 -10.35 -7.69
N THR A 78 4.82 -10.02 -6.40
CA THR A 78 3.61 -9.55 -5.68
C THR A 78 2.90 -8.37 -6.35
N ILE A 79 3.66 -7.43 -6.94
CA ILE A 79 3.09 -6.25 -7.60
C ILE A 79 2.29 -6.64 -8.85
N VAL A 80 2.81 -7.58 -9.63
CA VAL A 80 2.14 -8.09 -10.84
C VAL A 80 0.89 -8.88 -10.45
N ILE A 81 0.99 -9.74 -9.44
CA ILE A 81 -0.14 -10.52 -8.91
C ILE A 81 -1.24 -9.59 -8.40
N SER A 82 -0.89 -8.56 -7.62
CA SER A 82 -1.82 -7.58 -7.07
C SER A 82 -2.62 -6.87 -8.17
N LYS A 83 -1.95 -6.45 -9.26
CA LYS A 83 -2.64 -5.86 -10.43
C LYS A 83 -3.56 -6.87 -11.12
N LYS A 84 -3.07 -8.09 -11.35
CA LYS A 84 -3.84 -9.17 -12.02
C LYS A 84 -5.10 -9.57 -11.25
N LEU A 85 -5.04 -9.58 -9.91
CA LEU A 85 -6.15 -9.99 -9.04
C LEU A 85 -7.01 -8.80 -8.55
N GLY A 86 -6.75 -7.59 -9.02
CA GLY A 86 -7.56 -6.41 -8.71
C GLY A 86 -7.63 -6.06 -7.22
N CYS A 87 -6.53 -6.26 -6.49
CA CYS A 87 -6.46 -6.00 -5.05
C CYS A 87 -5.16 -5.28 -4.66
N PRO A 88 -5.15 -4.43 -3.62
CA PRO A 88 -3.93 -3.77 -3.17
C PRO A 88 -2.87 -4.77 -2.69
N ALA A 89 -1.60 -4.54 -3.04
CA ALA A 89 -0.51 -5.45 -2.72
C ALA A 89 -0.30 -5.65 -1.21
N SER A 90 -0.53 -4.61 -0.40
CA SER A 90 -0.51 -4.70 1.06
C SER A 90 -1.62 -5.61 1.58
N THR A 91 -2.86 -5.38 1.15
CA THR A 91 -4.01 -6.22 1.52
C THR A 91 -3.82 -7.67 1.09
N LEU A 92 -3.32 -7.90 -0.13
CA LEU A 92 -3.03 -9.26 -0.62
C LEU A 92 -2.02 -9.98 0.29
N ARG A 93 -0.95 -9.29 0.69
CA ARG A 93 0.07 -9.85 1.59
C ARG A 93 -0.53 -10.22 2.95
N ASP A 94 -1.35 -9.35 3.53
CA ASP A 94 -1.96 -9.60 4.83
C ASP A 94 -2.95 -10.77 4.77
N GLN A 95 -3.75 -10.85 3.71
CA GLN A 95 -4.70 -11.93 3.49
C GLN A 95 -4.00 -13.28 3.26
N LEU A 96 -2.88 -13.28 2.54
CA LEU A 96 -2.03 -14.47 2.36
C LEU A 96 -1.38 -14.93 3.66
N LYS A 97 -0.88 -14.00 4.49
CA LYS A 97 -0.29 -14.32 5.79
C LYS A 97 -1.32 -14.93 6.74
N ARG A 98 -2.53 -14.35 6.82
CA ARG A 98 -3.64 -14.88 7.63
C ARG A 98 -3.99 -16.32 7.26
N ARG A 99 -3.81 -16.69 5.99
CA ARG A 99 -4.08 -18.05 5.45
C ARG A 99 -2.85 -18.94 5.37
N ARG A 100 -1.69 -18.49 5.85
CA ARG A 100 -0.40 -19.23 5.78
C ARG A 100 -0.01 -19.62 4.35
N LEU A 101 -0.43 -18.84 3.35
CA LEU A 101 -0.11 -19.03 1.93
C LEU A 101 0.97 -18.07 1.41
N TRP A 102 1.51 -17.21 2.29
CA TRP A 102 2.55 -16.26 1.93
C TRP A 102 3.89 -16.97 1.69
N LYS A 103 4.35 -16.99 0.43
CA LYS A 103 5.64 -17.58 0.00
C LYS A 103 6.71 -16.55 -0.37
N GLY A 104 6.41 -15.26 -0.27
CA GLY A 104 7.37 -14.20 -0.55
C GLY A 104 8.33 -13.97 0.62
N LYS A 105 9.46 -13.29 0.38
CA LYS A 105 10.32 -12.82 1.47
C LYS A 105 9.56 -11.79 2.30
N THR A 106 9.52 -11.99 3.60
CA THR A 106 9.02 -11.02 4.56
C THR A 106 9.88 -9.75 4.53
N GLN A 107 9.32 -8.63 4.97
CA GLN A 107 10.07 -7.38 5.08
C GLN A 107 11.32 -7.55 5.95
N VAL A 108 11.23 -8.36 7.00
CA VAL A 108 12.35 -8.70 7.88
C VAL A 108 13.44 -9.45 7.11
N GLU A 109 13.08 -10.46 6.31
CA GLU A 109 14.05 -11.21 5.49
C GLU A 109 14.71 -10.33 4.41
N ILE A 110 13.97 -9.42 3.79
CA ILE A 110 14.53 -8.47 2.80
C ILE A 110 15.52 -7.52 3.49
N GLN A 111 15.15 -6.99 4.66
CA GLN A 111 16.02 -6.14 5.47
C GLN A 111 17.27 -6.90 5.92
N GLU A 112 17.12 -8.15 6.34
CA GLU A 112 18.23 -9.02 6.74
C GLU A 112 19.19 -9.29 5.57
N GLN A 113 18.67 -9.62 4.39
CA GLN A 113 19.49 -9.82 3.20
C GLN A 113 20.23 -8.54 2.79
N SER A 114 19.56 -7.39 2.86
CA SER A 114 20.19 -6.09 2.64
C SER A 114 21.28 -5.82 3.67
N ARG A 115 21.03 -6.11 4.96
CA ARG A 115 22.00 -5.98 6.05
C ARG A 115 23.26 -6.80 5.78
N LYS A 116 23.09 -8.09 5.44
CA LYS A 116 24.18 -9.02 5.09
C LYS A 116 24.97 -8.52 3.89
N LYS A 117 24.30 -8.12 2.81
CA LYS A 117 24.97 -7.57 1.62
C LYS A 117 25.82 -6.35 1.95
N TRP A 118 25.30 -5.45 2.79
CA TRP A 118 26.05 -4.28 3.25
C TRP A 118 27.22 -4.66 4.17
N ASN A 119 27.07 -5.67 5.03
CA ASN A 119 28.18 -6.16 5.85
C ASN A 119 29.34 -6.64 4.94
N ASP A 120 29.03 -7.44 3.92
CA ASP A 120 30.03 -7.97 2.99
C ASP A 120 30.73 -6.84 2.21
N TRP A 121 29.98 -5.85 1.73
CA TRP A 121 30.54 -4.68 1.05
C TRP A 121 31.44 -3.86 1.96
N CYS A 122 31.02 -3.62 3.21
CA CYS A 122 31.85 -2.89 4.18
C CYS A 122 33.14 -3.65 4.52
N GLN A 123 33.08 -4.97 4.69
CA GLN A 123 34.27 -5.79 4.92
C GLN A 123 35.24 -5.76 3.74
N LYS A 124 34.73 -5.88 2.51
CA LYS A 124 35.55 -5.73 1.29
C LYS A 124 36.18 -4.34 1.19
N ALA A 125 35.44 -3.29 1.54
CA ALA A 125 35.97 -1.93 1.56
C ALA A 125 37.15 -1.78 2.53
N VAL A 126 37.08 -2.40 3.71
CA VAL A 126 38.19 -2.44 4.67
C VAL A 126 39.41 -3.15 4.10
N GLN A 127 39.23 -4.29 3.45
CA GLN A 127 40.33 -5.03 2.81
C GLN A 127 41.01 -4.22 1.70
N LEU A 128 40.22 -3.60 0.82
CA LEU A 128 40.73 -2.76 -0.25
C LEU A 128 41.45 -1.52 0.30
N ARG A 129 40.98 -0.97 1.43
CA ARG A 129 41.65 0.13 2.11
C ARG A 129 43.04 -0.27 2.60
N LYS A 130 43.17 -1.44 3.22
CA LYS A 130 44.47 -2.00 3.64
C LYS A 130 45.42 -2.24 2.47
N GLN A 131 44.89 -2.47 1.27
CA GLN A 131 45.67 -2.58 0.03
C GLN A 131 46.03 -1.20 -0.58
N GLY A 132 45.74 -0.09 0.11
CA GLY A 132 46.09 1.27 -0.32
C GLY A 132 45.09 1.91 -1.29
N PHE A 133 43.92 1.32 -1.51
CA PHE A 133 42.93 1.90 -2.43
C PHE A 133 42.32 3.17 -1.82
N SER A 134 42.12 4.19 -2.67
CA SER A 134 41.39 5.40 -2.30
C SER A 134 39.89 5.11 -2.18
N ASN A 135 39.18 5.87 -1.34
CA ASN A 135 37.75 5.69 -1.13
C ASN A 135 36.93 5.82 -2.43
N SER A 136 37.37 6.66 -3.35
CA SER A 136 36.76 6.80 -4.68
C SER A 136 36.92 5.52 -5.51
N LYS A 137 38.13 4.93 -5.53
CA LYS A 137 38.41 3.69 -6.26
C LYS A 137 37.66 2.49 -5.66
N ILE A 138 37.52 2.42 -4.34
CA ILE A 138 36.73 1.39 -3.64
C ILE A 138 35.25 1.50 -4.01
N SER A 139 34.70 2.72 -3.97
CA SER A 139 33.30 2.99 -4.35
C SER A 139 33.01 2.57 -5.79
N GLN A 140 33.91 2.90 -6.72
CA GLN A 140 33.81 2.46 -8.11
C GLN A 140 33.87 0.93 -8.24
N HIS A 141 34.80 0.28 -7.52
CA HIS A 141 34.97 -1.17 -7.55
C HIS A 141 33.75 -1.93 -7.00
N LEU A 142 33.13 -1.41 -5.94
CA LEU A 142 31.96 -2.02 -5.31
C LEU A 142 30.62 -1.62 -5.98
N GLY A 143 30.63 -0.67 -6.92
CA GLY A 143 29.43 -0.17 -7.59
C GLY A 143 28.44 0.52 -6.65
N VAL A 144 28.92 1.14 -5.57
CA VAL A 144 28.11 1.84 -4.57
C VAL A 144 28.59 3.27 -4.40
N SER A 145 27.71 4.21 -4.08
CA SER A 145 28.11 5.60 -3.87
C SER A 145 29.08 5.74 -2.68
N THR A 146 30.06 6.64 -2.79
CA THR A 146 31.04 6.93 -1.72
C THR A 146 30.34 7.33 -0.42
N LEU A 147 29.30 8.16 -0.52
CA LEU A 147 28.49 8.63 0.61
C LEU A 147 27.76 7.49 1.31
N SER A 148 27.06 6.64 0.54
CA SER A 148 26.33 5.50 1.09
C SER A 148 27.28 4.50 1.76
N LEU A 149 28.43 4.22 1.15
CA LEU A 149 29.44 3.33 1.71
C LEU A 149 29.96 3.87 3.05
N ARG A 150 30.34 5.15 3.11
CA ARG A 150 30.83 5.78 4.34
C ARG A 150 29.79 5.72 5.46
N GLU A 151 28.54 6.05 5.15
CA GLU A 151 27.46 6.01 6.15
C GLU A 151 27.19 4.60 6.66
N GLN A 152 27.22 3.59 5.77
CA GLN A 152 27.02 2.20 6.13
C GLN A 152 28.20 1.63 6.93
N MET A 153 29.41 2.09 6.68
CA MET A 153 30.60 1.74 7.46
C MET A 153 30.57 2.38 8.85
N ARG A 154 30.21 3.67 8.94
CA ARG A 154 30.03 4.39 10.21
C ARG A 154 29.02 3.71 11.13
N LYS A 155 27.86 3.32 10.58
CA LYS A 155 26.82 2.57 11.32
C LYS A 155 27.32 1.24 11.91
N ARG A 156 28.41 0.70 11.37
CA ARG A 156 29.02 -0.57 11.78
C ARG A 156 30.31 -0.38 12.58
N GLY A 157 30.66 0.85 12.94
CA GLY A 157 31.90 1.17 13.66
C GLY A 157 33.18 0.96 12.84
N LEU A 158 33.07 0.90 11.50
CA LEU A 158 34.22 0.75 10.61
C LEU A 158 34.61 2.14 10.09
N ASN A 159 35.75 2.67 10.52
CA ASN A 159 36.26 3.96 10.05
C ASN A 159 37.49 3.79 9.17
N PHE A 160 37.51 4.49 8.03
CA PHE A 160 38.65 4.51 7.11
C PHE A 160 39.88 5.25 7.65
N GLU A 161 39.70 6.03 8.71
CA GLU A 161 40.75 6.81 9.39
C GLU A 161 41.44 6.03 10.50
N SER A 162 40.88 4.89 10.91
CA SER A 162 41.44 3.99 11.93
C SER A 162 42.06 2.71 11.34
N LEU A 163 42.25 2.66 10.01
CA LEU A 163 42.69 1.50 9.22
C LEU A 163 43.80 1.90 8.24
#